data_AF-A0AAU9V4S1-F1
#
_entry.id   AF-A0AAU9V4S1-F1
#
_cell.length_a   1.000
_cell.length_b   1.000
_cell.length_c   1.000
_cell.angle_alpha   90.00
_cell.angle_beta   90.00
_cell.angle_gamma   90.00
#
_symmetry.space_group_name_H-M   'P 1'
#
loop_
_entity.id
_entity.type
_entity.pdbx_description
1 polymer ?
#
loop_
_entity_poly.entity_id
_entity_poly.type
_entity_poly.pdbx_seq_one_letter_code
_entity_poly.pdbx_strand_id
1 'polypeptide(L)'
;MNVRVTTMDAELEFAIQQTTTGKQLFDQVVKTIGLREVWFFGLQYTDSKGDLTWIKLYKKGKLSGKFSEFNDAMQSHADGKIRAKTGLVL
;
A
#
# COMPACT_ATOMS: atom_id res chain seq x y z
N MET A 1 -14.72 12.15 6.79
CA MET A 1 -14.65 10.79 7.35
C MET A 1 -13.20 10.55 7.76
N ASN A 2 -12.98 9.86 8.87
CA ASN A 2 -11.64 9.68 9.42
C ASN A 2 -11.15 8.28 9.10
N VAL A 3 -9.89 8.17 8.67
CA VAL A 3 -9.20 6.91 8.43
C VAL A 3 -7.92 6.89 9.24
N ARG A 4 -7.61 5.72 9.78
CA ARG A 4 -6.40 5.46 10.53
C ARG A 4 -5.46 4.60 9.70
N VAL A 5 -4.20 4.98 9.67
CA VAL A 5 -3.13 4.29 8.95
C VAL A 5 -2.02 3.96 9.94
N THR A 6 -1.61 2.70 9.93
CA THR A 6 -0.72 2.12 10.92
C THR A 6 0.54 1.64 10.17
N THR A 7 1.70 2.21 10.51
CA THR A 7 3.03 1.98 9.89
C THR A 7 4.00 1.47 10.97
N MET A 8 5.04 0.65 10.72
CA MET A 8 5.86 0.06 11.85
C MET A 8 6.53 1.02 12.83
N ASP A 9 6.45 2.34 12.65
CA ASP A 9 6.93 3.29 13.65
C ASP A 9 5.83 4.24 14.17
N ALA A 10 4.66 4.32 13.50
CA ALA A 10 3.65 5.31 13.83
C ALA A 10 2.21 4.90 13.45
N GLU A 11 1.26 5.37 14.24
CA GLU A 11 -0.16 5.39 13.94
C GLU A 11 -0.56 6.82 13.56
N LEU A 12 -1.26 6.97 12.43
CA LEU A 12 -1.60 8.25 11.83
C LEU A 12 -3.10 8.32 11.57
N GLU A 13 -3.72 9.47 11.82
CA GLU A 13 -5.12 9.70 11.49
C GLU A 13 -5.26 10.77 10.41
N PHE A 14 -6.09 10.49 9.41
CA PHE A 14 -6.36 11.38 8.29
C PHE A 14 -7.85 11.65 8.17
N ALA A 15 -8.21 12.92 7.95
CA ALA A 15 -9.56 13.28 7.54
C ALA A 15 -9.64 13.28 6.01
N ILE A 16 -10.51 12.42 5.45
CA ILE A 16 -10.71 12.28 4.01
C ILE A 16 -12.16 12.60 3.59
N GLN A 17 -12.34 12.83 2.30
CA GLN A 17 -13.64 12.94 1.66
C GLN A 17 -14.09 11.57 1.13
N GLN A 18 -15.40 11.37 0.94
CA GLN A 18 -15.95 10.14 0.35
C GLN A 18 -15.42 9.85 -1.06
N THR A 19 -15.00 10.89 -1.77
CA THR A 19 -14.44 10.85 -3.12
C THR A 19 -12.94 10.61 -3.15
N THR A 20 -12.27 10.60 -1.99
CA THR A 20 -10.82 10.41 -1.90
C THR A 20 -10.44 9.02 -2.42
N THR A 21 -9.56 9.00 -3.42
CA THR A 21 -9.07 7.75 -4.01
C THR A 21 -7.98 7.11 -3.16
N GLY A 22 -7.77 5.79 -3.33
CA GLY A 22 -6.69 5.06 -2.64
C GLY A 22 -5.30 5.67 -2.88
N LYS A 23 -5.01 6.14 -4.10
CA LYS A 23 -3.75 6.84 -4.39
C LYS A 23 -3.62 8.17 -3.66
N GLN A 24 -4.68 8.97 -3.58
CA GLN A 24 -4.62 10.24 -2.85
C GLN A 24 -4.34 10.03 -1.36
N LEU A 25 -4.97 9.02 -0.75
CA LEU A 25 -4.68 8.65 0.64
C LEU A 25 -3.22 8.19 0.78
N PHE A 26 -2.74 7.32 -0.11
CA PHE A 26 -1.36 6.85 -0.10
C PHE A 26 -0.34 7.97 -0.26
N ASP A 27 -0.56 8.91 -1.20
CA ASP A 27 0.32 10.07 -1.39
C ASP A 27 0.38 10.94 -0.12
N GLN A 28 -0.74 11.10 0.60
CA GLN A 28 -0.77 11.84 1.88
C GLN A 28 0.03 11.13 2.98
N VAL A 29 -0.11 9.81 3.10
CA VAL A 29 0.64 9.01 4.08
C VAL A 29 2.14 9.13 3.82
N VAL A 30 2.56 8.85 2.58
CA VAL A 30 3.96 8.94 2.12
C VAL A 30 4.55 10.31 2.43
N LYS A 31 3.81 11.38 2.11
CA LYS A 31 4.26 12.75 2.37
C LYS A 31 4.43 13.01 3.86
N THR A 32 3.52 12.50 4.69
CA THR A 32 3.53 12.72 6.14
C THR A 32 4.71 12.05 6.81
N ILE A 33 5.04 10.82 6.40
CA ILE A 33 6.18 10.07 6.95
C ILE A 33 7.51 10.35 6.22
N GLY A 34 7.51 11.22 5.20
CA GLY A 34 8.71 11.58 4.45
C GLY A 34 9.31 10.44 3.61
N LEU A 35 8.50 9.47 3.18
CA LEU A 35 8.97 8.29 2.46
C LEU A 35 9.35 8.64 1.02
N ARG A 36 10.57 8.27 0.59
CA ARG A 36 11.05 8.52 -0.78
C ARG A 36 10.86 7.32 -1.71
N GLU A 37 11.00 6.10 -1.19
CA GLU A 37 11.01 4.86 -1.98
C GLU A 37 9.61 4.22 -2.06
N VAL A 38 8.63 4.99 -2.53
CA VAL A 38 7.19 4.63 -2.52
C VAL A 38 6.83 3.34 -3.26
N TRP A 39 7.68 2.88 -4.18
CA TRP A 39 7.42 1.75 -5.09
C TRP A 39 7.29 0.41 -4.38
N PHE A 40 7.85 0.30 -3.17
CA PHE A 40 7.77 -0.92 -2.35
C PHE A 40 6.56 -0.93 -1.42
N PHE A 41 5.74 0.12 -1.45
CA PHE A 41 4.69 0.36 -0.47
C PHE A 41 3.30 0.32 -1.09
N GLY A 42 2.35 -0.11 -0.29
CA GLY A 42 0.93 -0.03 -0.56
C GLY A 42 0.15 0.07 0.75
N LEU A 43 -1.14 0.34 0.64
CA LEU A 43 -2.03 0.29 1.79
C LEU A 43 -2.77 -1.04 1.78
N GLN A 44 -2.87 -1.68 2.93
CA GLN A 44 -3.74 -2.84 3.13
C GLN A 44 -4.88 -2.47 4.07
N TYR A 45 -6.01 -3.16 3.92
CA TYR A 45 -7.12 -3.11 4.86
C TYR A 45 -7.68 -4.51 5.05
N THR A 46 -8.28 -4.73 6.22
CA THR A 46 -9.08 -5.93 6.48
C THR A 46 -10.51 -5.66 6.03
N ASP A 47 -11.04 -6.50 5.15
CA ASP A 47 -12.42 -6.35 4.70
C ASP A 47 -13.43 -6.88 5.75
N SER A 48 -14.73 -6.78 5.44
CA SER A 48 -15.79 -7.26 6.34
C SER A 48 -15.80 -8.78 6.54
N LYS A 49 -15.02 -9.54 5.78
CA LYS A 49 -14.86 -10.99 5.87
C LYS A 49 -13.60 -11.39 6.64
N GLY A 50 -12.76 -10.43 7.00
CA GLY A 50 -11.49 -10.66 7.68
C GLY A 50 -10.30 -10.84 6.73
N ASP A 51 -10.50 -10.69 5.42
CA ASP A 51 -9.44 -10.89 4.44
C ASP A 51 -8.55 -9.63 4.32
N LEU A 52 -7.23 -9.82 4.35
CA LEU A 52 -6.27 -8.76 4.10
C LEU A 52 -6.19 -8.45 2.61
N THR A 53 -6.61 -7.24 2.24
CA THR A 53 -6.69 -6.80 0.84
C THR A 53 -5.85 -5.55 0.61
N TRP A 54 -5.11 -5.51 -0.50
CA TRP A 54 -4.38 -4.32 -0.95
C TRP A 54 -5.32 -3.30 -1.61
N ILE A 55 -5.21 -2.04 -1.21
CA ILE A 55 -5.89 -0.93 -1.85
C ILE A 55 -5.31 -0.72 -3.25
N LYS A 56 -6.19 -0.75 -4.27
CA LYS A 56 -5.81 -0.41 -5.64
C LYS A 56 -5.55 1.09 -5.75
N LEU A 57 -4.28 1.48 -5.86
CA LEU A 57 -3.88 2.87 -6.02
C LEU A 57 -4.21 3.40 -7.43
N TYR A 58 -4.03 2.57 -8.46
CA TYR A 58 -4.23 2.96 -9.85
C TYR A 58 -5.44 2.24 -10.47
N LYS A 59 -6.26 2.98 -11.21
CA LYS A 59 -7.30 2.39 -12.07
C LYS A 59 -6.59 1.66 -13.22
N LYS A 60 -7.08 0.49 -13.63
CA LYS A 60 -6.48 -0.37 -14.67
C LYS A 60 -6.55 0.34 -16.04
N GLY A 61 -5.59 1.22 -16.31
CA GLY A 61 -5.49 1.99 -17.54
C GLY A 61 -4.14 2.69 -17.64
N LYS A 62 -3.27 2.20 -18.54
CA LYS A 62 -1.97 2.76 -18.96
C LYS A 62 -0.79 2.77 -17.96
N LEU A 63 -0.54 1.67 -17.26
CA LEU A 63 0.79 1.38 -16.68
C LEU A 63 1.25 -0.07 -16.98
N SER A 64 0.80 -0.68 -18.09
CA SER A 64 1.05 -2.10 -18.38
C SER A 64 2.48 -2.43 -18.83
N GLY A 65 3.40 -1.46 -18.89
CA GLY A 65 4.73 -1.68 -19.45
C GLY A 65 5.85 -1.96 -18.44
N LYS A 66 5.65 -1.69 -17.14
CA LYS A 66 6.71 -1.88 -16.12
C LYS A 66 6.27 -2.62 -14.86
N PHE A 67 4.96 -2.73 -14.63
CA PHE A 67 4.42 -3.43 -13.47
C PHE A 67 4.43 -4.96 -13.64
N SER A 68 4.36 -5.46 -14.88
CA SER A 68 4.45 -6.89 -15.20
C SER A 68 5.85 -7.45 -14.92
N GLU A 69 6.90 -6.78 -15.40
CA GLU A 69 8.30 -7.17 -15.14
C GLU A 69 8.65 -7.17 -13.65
N PHE A 70 8.08 -6.24 -12.87
CA PHE A 70 8.25 -6.21 -11.42
C PHE A 70 7.55 -7.39 -10.73
N ASN A 71 6.34 -7.74 -11.17
CA ASN A 71 5.59 -8.87 -10.61
C ASN A 71 6.25 -10.22 -10.94
N ASP A 72 6.78 -10.36 -12.16
CA ASP A 72 7.54 -11.54 -12.59
C ASP A 72 8.85 -11.69 -11.79
N ALA A 73 9.54 -10.58 -11.47
CA ALA A 73 10.74 -10.59 -10.64
C ALA A 73 10.47 -11.02 -9.18
N MET A 74 9.28 -10.70 -8.63
CA MET A 74 8.87 -11.12 -7.29
C MET A 74 8.50 -12.61 -7.20
N GLN A 75 8.21 -13.26 -8.34
CA GLN A 75 7.75 -14.65 -8.38
C GLN A 75 8.90 -15.68 -8.42
N SER A 76 10.16 -15.23 -8.54
CA SER A 76 11.34 -16.08 -8.81
C SER A 76 12.09 -16.62 -7.58
N HIS A 77 11.69 -16.32 -6.34
CA HIS A 77 12.36 -16.85 -5.13
C HIS A 77 11.34 -17.35 -4.10
N ALA A 78 10.91 -18.60 -4.26
CA ALA A 78 10.10 -19.31 -3.26
C ALA A 78 10.96 -20.33 -2.50
N ASP A 79 11.53 -19.90 -1.37
CA ASP A 79 11.75 -20.79 -0.24
C ASP A 79 11.07 -20.16 0.98
N GLY A 80 10.28 -20.99 1.67
CA GLY A 80 9.14 -20.55 2.48
C GLY A 80 9.51 -19.69 3.68
N LYS A 81 8.84 -18.53 3.80
CA LYS A 81 8.29 -17.90 5.03
C LYS A 81 7.72 -16.52 4.66
N ILE A 82 6.41 -16.34 4.69
CA ILE A 82 5.82 -15.00 4.53
C ILE A 82 6.10 -14.21 5.82
N ARG A 83 6.99 -13.21 5.75
CA ARG A 83 7.17 -12.17 6.76
C ARG A 83 6.83 -10.84 6.10
N ALA A 84 6.25 -9.91 6.85
CA ALA A 84 6.29 -8.51 6.48
C ALA A 84 7.77 -8.14 6.30
N LYS A 85 8.20 -7.96 5.06
CA LYS A 85 9.46 -7.28 4.79
C LYS A 85 9.14 -5.82 4.64
N THR A 86 9.91 -5.06 5.40
CA THR A 86 10.17 -3.64 5.30
C THR A 86 9.80 -3.03 3.95
N GLY A 87 9.31 -1.80 3.97
CA GLY A 87 9.23 -0.88 5.12
C GLY A 87 7.84 -0.71 5.75
N LEU A 88 7.68 -1.05 7.02
CA LEU A 88 6.66 -0.40 7.85
C LEU A 88 5.17 -0.74 7.54
N VAL A 89 4.69 -1.91 7.96
CA VAL A 89 3.33 -2.03 8.52
C VAL A 89 3.43 -2.50 9.99
N LEU A 90 3.02 -1.63 10.91
CA LEU A 90 3.03 -1.81 12.38
C LEU A 90 2.30 -3.10 12.76
#